data_AF-A0A961ZY99-F1
#
_entry.id   AF-A0A961ZY99-F1
#
_cell.length_a   1.000
_cell.length_b   1.000
_cell.length_c   1.000
_cell.angle_alpha   90.00
_cell.angle_beta   90.00
_cell.angle_gamma   90.00
#
_symmetry.space_group_name_H-M   'P 1'
#
loop_
_entity.id
_entity.type
_entity.pdbx_description
1 polymer ?
#
loop_
_entity_poly.entity_id
_entity_poly.type
_entity_poly.pdbx_seq_one_letter_code
_entity_poly.pdbx_strand_id
1 'polypeptide(L)'
;MSAMISDLPARQSAAREEPPPSAGLRELVLVRLSATGGATRAETIRDLSFFVAHRLSPGEWRQTAEAALGELVEEGMASEKRGRFTATDEGITAAASFLALRSNVKLGGWAEVRDSQLIARALGLEAESTPKLKALGTPEGLRALVVQQAFGLNRRLKTTPARLRGELALIALERAFGNKIKSGLGSGTALSPKAGRALAAQLSRR
;
A
#
# COMPACT_ATOMS: atom_id res chain seq x y z
N MET A 1 20.33 42.88 -17.51
CA MET A 1 18.96 42.40 -17.26
C MET A 1 19.05 40.90 -17.04
N SER A 2 19.26 40.52 -15.77
CA SER A 2 19.64 39.18 -15.33
C SER A 2 18.44 38.28 -15.04
N ALA A 3 18.69 36.98 -15.19
CA ALA A 3 17.77 35.85 -15.16
C ALA A 3 16.81 35.79 -13.95
N MET A 4 15.54 35.53 -14.24
CA MET A 4 14.59 34.90 -13.30
C MET A 4 14.50 33.41 -13.64
N ILE A 5 15.33 32.60 -12.97
CA ILE A 5 15.12 31.16 -12.85
C ILE A 5 14.37 30.97 -11.54
N SER A 6 13.04 30.93 -11.63
CA SER A 6 12.16 30.66 -10.50
C SER A 6 12.17 29.16 -10.19
N ASP A 7 13.00 28.84 -9.21
CA ASP A 7 12.87 27.79 -8.20
C ASP A 7 11.70 26.80 -8.39
N LEU A 8 12.02 25.58 -8.84
CA LEU A 8 11.14 24.42 -8.73
C LEU A 8 11.24 23.91 -7.28
N PRO A 9 10.13 23.70 -6.56
CA PRO A 9 10.22 23.21 -5.20
C PRO A 9 10.86 21.82 -5.19
N ALA A 10 12.00 21.75 -4.51
CA ALA A 10 12.70 20.52 -4.20
C ALA A 10 11.68 19.50 -3.68
N ARG A 11 11.61 18.34 -4.36
CA ARG A 11 10.93 17.15 -3.84
C ARG A 11 11.58 16.84 -2.49
N GLN A 12 10.96 17.29 -1.40
CA GLN A 12 11.21 16.75 -0.08
C GLN A 12 10.80 15.28 -0.14
N SER A 13 11.76 14.43 -0.51
CA SER A 13 11.76 13.05 -0.04
C SER A 13 11.89 13.18 1.47
N ALA A 14 10.75 13.26 2.15
CA ALA A 14 10.68 12.99 3.57
C ALA A 14 11.37 11.64 3.73
N ALA A 15 12.58 11.67 4.29
CA ALA A 15 13.26 10.48 4.75
C ALA A 15 12.23 9.78 5.64
N ARG A 16 11.67 8.68 5.13
CA ARG A 16 10.88 7.77 5.95
C ARG A 16 11.86 7.30 7.00
N GLU A 17 11.74 7.87 8.19
CA GLU A 17 12.33 7.32 9.39
C GLU A 17 11.79 5.89 9.44
N GLU A 18 12.62 4.92 9.02
CA GLU A 18 12.23 3.52 9.04
C GLU A 18 12.04 3.16 10.51
N PRO A 19 10.80 2.87 10.96
CA PRO A 19 10.61 2.42 12.32
C PRO A 19 11.44 1.14 12.51
N PRO A 20 11.97 0.91 13.72
CA PRO A 20 12.82 -0.25 13.97
C PRO A 20 12.12 -1.54 13.50
N PRO A 21 12.89 -2.54 13.01
CA PRO A 21 12.35 -3.73 12.35
C PRO A 21 11.29 -4.49 13.14
N SER A 22 11.29 -4.35 14.47
CA SER A 22 10.34 -4.97 15.41
C SER A 22 9.04 -4.18 15.60
N ALA A 23 9.06 -2.85 15.48
CA ALA A 23 7.92 -1.96 15.77
C ALA A 23 6.86 -1.89 14.66
N GLY A 24 6.92 -2.79 13.69
CA GLY A 24 5.82 -3.03 12.76
C GLY A 24 5.28 -4.45 12.82
N LEU A 25 6.05 -5.42 13.34
CA LEU A 25 5.66 -6.83 13.30
C LEU A 25 4.62 -7.17 14.37
N ARG A 26 4.80 -6.63 15.57
CA ARG A 26 3.86 -6.78 16.68
C ARG A 26 2.50 -6.20 16.32
N GLU A 27 2.49 -5.04 15.69
CA GLU A 27 1.29 -4.35 15.24
C GLU A 27 0.62 -5.09 14.08
N LEU A 28 1.38 -5.72 13.17
CA LEU A 28 0.82 -6.61 12.15
C LEU A 28 0.15 -7.84 12.79
N VAL A 29 0.75 -8.41 13.83
CA VAL A 29 0.10 -9.47 14.62
C VAL A 29 -1.19 -8.95 15.24
N LEU A 30 -1.17 -7.78 15.90
CA LEU A 30 -2.35 -7.18 16.50
C LEU A 30 -3.47 -6.94 15.47
N VAL A 31 -3.14 -6.39 14.30
CA VAL A 31 -4.10 -6.23 13.19
C VAL A 31 -4.73 -7.56 12.79
N ARG A 32 -3.94 -8.64 12.72
CA ARG A 32 -4.46 -9.97 12.40
C ARG A 32 -5.42 -10.47 13.48
N LEU A 33 -5.17 -10.18 14.75
CA LEU A 33 -6.03 -10.54 15.88
C LEU A 33 -7.31 -9.69 15.96
N SER A 34 -7.25 -8.44 15.50
CA SER A 34 -8.39 -7.53 15.44
C SER A 34 -9.36 -7.82 14.29
N ALA A 35 -8.96 -8.65 13.32
CA ALA A 35 -9.86 -9.12 12.27
C ALA A 35 -11.01 -9.96 12.86
N THR A 36 -12.16 -9.94 12.17
CA THR A 36 -13.36 -10.67 12.61
C THR A 36 -13.04 -12.16 12.86
N GLY A 37 -13.37 -12.65 14.05
CA GLY A 37 -13.12 -14.05 14.46
C GLY A 37 -11.73 -14.33 15.03
N GLY A 38 -10.86 -13.32 15.14
CA GLY A 38 -9.51 -13.47 15.69
C GLY A 38 -8.63 -14.43 14.90
N ALA A 39 -7.60 -14.98 15.55
CA ALA A 39 -6.68 -15.92 14.94
C ALA A 39 -6.18 -16.96 15.94
N THR A 40 -5.92 -18.18 15.49
CA THR A 40 -5.02 -19.08 16.23
C THR A 40 -3.57 -18.72 15.95
N ARG A 41 -2.67 -19.16 16.82
CA ARG A 41 -1.21 -19.09 16.62
C ARG A 41 -0.77 -19.59 15.24
N ALA A 42 -1.28 -20.74 14.80
CA ALA A 42 -0.98 -21.31 13.49
C ALA A 42 -1.53 -20.47 12.33
N GLU A 43 -2.73 -19.90 12.47
CA GLU A 43 -3.31 -18.96 11.50
C GLU A 43 -2.44 -17.70 11.38
N THR A 44 -2.07 -17.07 12.51
CA THR A 44 -1.22 -15.87 12.53
C THR A 44 0.12 -16.09 11.83
N ILE A 45 0.82 -17.17 12.17
CA ILE A 45 2.13 -17.50 11.58
C ILE A 45 2.00 -17.69 10.07
N ARG A 46 0.97 -18.45 9.63
CA ARG A 46 0.74 -18.74 8.21
C ARG A 46 0.39 -17.47 7.44
N ASP A 47 -0.59 -16.71 7.93
CA ASP A 47 -1.18 -15.57 7.24
C ASP A 47 -0.18 -14.42 7.05
N LEU A 48 0.70 -14.22 8.03
CA LEU A 48 1.67 -13.11 8.01
C LEU A 48 3.03 -13.48 7.41
N SER A 49 3.29 -14.77 7.17
CA SER A 49 4.57 -15.26 6.64
C SER A 49 5.01 -14.53 5.36
N PHE A 50 4.08 -14.27 4.43
CA PHE A 50 4.37 -13.60 3.16
C PHE A 50 4.85 -12.16 3.32
N PHE A 51 4.46 -11.46 4.40
CA PHE A 51 4.91 -10.09 4.63
C PHE A 51 6.34 -10.03 5.17
N VAL A 52 6.82 -11.10 5.80
CA VAL A 52 8.09 -11.09 6.54
C VAL A 52 9.16 -11.98 5.92
N ALA A 53 8.79 -12.86 4.98
CA ALA A 53 9.70 -13.85 4.38
C ALA A 53 10.94 -13.25 3.69
N HIS A 54 10.89 -11.98 3.29
CA HIS A 54 12.02 -11.28 2.70
C HIS A 54 13.07 -10.80 3.73
N ARG A 55 12.75 -10.86 5.03
CA ARG A 55 13.60 -10.37 6.13
C ARG A 55 13.90 -11.41 7.19
N LEU A 56 12.99 -12.35 7.41
CA LEU A 56 13.08 -13.36 8.47
C LEU A 56 12.97 -14.76 7.87
N SER A 57 13.81 -15.65 8.36
CA SER A 57 13.64 -17.08 8.12
C SER A 57 12.34 -17.59 8.76
N PRO A 58 11.82 -18.75 8.31
CA PRO A 58 10.62 -19.33 8.92
C PRO A 58 10.78 -19.66 10.41
N GLY A 59 12.01 -19.94 10.88
CA GLY A 59 12.30 -20.19 12.30
C GLY A 59 12.19 -18.91 13.12
N GLU A 60 12.89 -17.86 12.69
CA GLU A 60 12.88 -16.55 13.34
C GLU A 60 11.46 -15.97 13.37
N TRP A 61 10.73 -16.05 12.25
CA TRP A 61 9.35 -15.56 12.21
C TRP A 61 8.45 -16.25 13.24
N ARG A 62 8.55 -17.57 13.40
CA ARG A 62 7.78 -18.27 14.44
C ARG A 62 8.13 -17.72 15.82
N GLN A 63 9.41 -17.60 16.15
CA GLN A 63 9.84 -17.09 17.45
C GLN A 63 9.35 -15.65 17.70
N THR A 64 9.46 -14.78 16.71
CA THR A 64 8.99 -13.39 16.80
C THR A 64 7.47 -13.30 16.95
N ALA A 65 6.71 -14.08 16.18
CA ALA A 65 5.25 -14.10 16.27
C ALA A 65 4.77 -14.60 17.63
N GLU A 66 5.45 -15.60 18.19
CA GLU A 66 5.15 -16.17 19.50
C GLU A 66 5.41 -15.18 20.63
N ALA A 67 6.55 -14.49 20.59
CA ALA A 67 6.86 -13.42 21.53
C ALA A 67 5.82 -12.30 21.46
N ALA A 68 5.47 -11.84 20.25
CA ALA A 68 4.47 -10.79 20.06
C ALA A 68 3.07 -11.20 20.57
N LEU A 69 2.66 -12.46 20.39
CA LEU A 69 1.38 -12.95 20.93
C LEU A 69 1.38 -12.92 22.47
N GLY A 70 2.48 -13.33 23.10
CA GLY A 70 2.64 -13.27 24.56
C GLY A 70 2.57 -11.83 25.08
N GLU A 71 3.39 -10.94 24.53
CA GLU A 71 3.44 -9.52 24.90
C GLU A 71 2.07 -8.83 24.74
N LEU A 72 1.35 -9.10 23.65
CA LEU A 72 0.02 -8.53 23.43
C LEU A 72 -1.02 -9.01 24.45
N VAL A 73 -0.90 -10.25 24.94
CA VAL A 73 -1.78 -10.76 25.99
C VAL A 73 -1.40 -10.18 27.35
N GLU A 74 -0.11 -10.10 27.66
CA GLU A 74 0.39 -9.53 28.91
C GLU A 74 0.03 -8.04 29.06
N GLU A 75 0.09 -7.28 27.96
CA GLU A 75 -0.30 -5.87 27.93
C GLU A 75 -1.83 -5.64 27.85
N GLY A 76 -2.64 -6.71 27.82
CA GLY A 76 -4.10 -6.58 27.74
C GLY A 76 -4.64 -6.11 26.38
N MET A 77 -3.79 -6.04 25.35
CA MET A 77 -4.16 -5.70 23.97
C MET A 77 -4.86 -6.87 23.25
N ALA A 78 -4.61 -8.10 23.70
CA ALA A 78 -5.25 -9.30 23.21
C ALA A 78 -5.68 -10.20 24.38
N SER A 79 -6.62 -11.09 24.08
CA SER A 79 -7.07 -12.14 24.98
C SER A 79 -6.98 -13.49 24.28
N GLU A 80 -6.57 -14.51 25.03
CA GLU A 80 -6.55 -15.88 24.55
C GLU A 80 -7.69 -16.69 25.18
N LYS A 81 -8.49 -17.36 24.35
CA LYS A 81 -9.52 -18.30 24.80
C LYS A 81 -9.46 -19.57 23.97
N ARG A 82 -9.15 -20.69 24.63
CA ARG A 82 -9.06 -22.03 23.99
C ARG A 82 -8.12 -22.05 22.76
N GLY A 83 -6.95 -21.43 22.85
CA GLY A 83 -5.95 -21.39 21.77
C GLY A 83 -6.27 -20.40 20.62
N ARG A 84 -7.33 -19.60 20.78
CA ARG A 84 -7.70 -18.53 19.84
C ARG A 84 -7.47 -17.18 20.48
N PHE A 85 -6.78 -16.32 19.77
CA PHE A 85 -6.44 -14.96 20.17
C PHE A 85 -7.39 -13.98 19.52
N THR A 86 -7.91 -13.05 20.33
CA THR A 86 -8.80 -11.97 19.90
C THR A 86 -8.34 -10.67 20.52
N ALA A 87 -8.24 -9.60 19.71
CA ALA A 87 -7.92 -8.28 20.24
C ALA A 87 -9.01 -7.80 21.23
N THR A 88 -8.58 -7.11 22.29
CA THR A 88 -9.48 -6.39 23.21
C THR A 88 -9.95 -5.08 22.56
N ASP A 89 -10.85 -4.33 23.20
CA ASP A 89 -11.28 -3.03 22.70
C ASP A 89 -10.11 -2.04 22.57
N GLU A 90 -9.14 -2.12 23.50
CA GLU A 90 -7.90 -1.36 23.45
C GLU A 90 -7.03 -1.80 22.27
N GLY A 91 -6.86 -3.12 22.08
CA GLY A 91 -6.15 -3.67 20.93
C GLY A 91 -6.77 -3.33 19.58
N ILE A 92 -8.11 -3.32 19.49
CA ILE A 92 -8.83 -2.88 18.29
C ILE A 92 -8.54 -1.40 18.01
N THR A 93 -8.51 -0.58 19.05
CA THR A 93 -8.18 0.84 18.91
C THR A 93 -6.75 1.04 18.43
N ALA A 94 -5.79 0.32 19.02
CA ALA A 94 -4.39 0.36 18.60
C ALA A 94 -4.19 -0.16 17.17
N ALA A 95 -4.87 -1.24 16.77
CA ALA A 95 -4.86 -1.74 15.40
C ALA A 95 -5.46 -0.74 14.40
N ALA A 96 -6.56 -0.07 14.77
CA ALA A 96 -7.17 0.97 13.94
C ALA A 96 -6.23 2.18 13.76
N SER A 97 -5.57 2.62 14.83
CA SER A 97 -4.56 3.68 14.79
C SER A 97 -3.36 3.29 13.92
N PHE A 98 -2.89 2.05 14.04
CA PHE A 98 -1.87 1.50 13.15
C PHE A 98 -2.34 1.58 11.70
N LEU A 99 -3.56 1.16 11.37
CA LEU A 99 -4.09 1.24 10.01
C LEU A 99 -4.49 2.67 9.56
N ALA A 100 -4.24 3.69 10.39
CA ALA A 100 -4.66 5.08 10.18
C ALA A 100 -6.16 5.22 9.90
N LEU A 101 -6.96 4.33 10.49
CA LEU A 101 -8.41 4.37 10.48
C LEU A 101 -8.90 5.25 11.63
N ARG A 102 -10.20 5.62 11.59
CA ARG A 102 -10.83 6.22 12.77
C ARG A 102 -10.77 5.23 13.95
N SER A 103 -10.59 5.76 15.15
CA SER A 103 -10.52 4.96 16.38
C SER A 103 -11.78 4.10 16.56
N ASN A 104 -11.60 2.88 17.08
CA ASN A 104 -12.65 1.91 17.37
C ASN A 104 -13.46 1.41 16.14
N VAL A 105 -12.85 1.40 14.95
CA VAL A 105 -13.43 0.73 13.79
C VAL A 105 -13.18 -0.77 13.89
N LYS A 106 -14.25 -1.56 13.97
CA LYS A 106 -14.17 -3.02 13.89
C LYS A 106 -13.66 -3.42 12.50
N LEU A 107 -12.60 -4.21 12.48
CA LEU A 107 -12.05 -4.73 11.23
C LEU A 107 -12.92 -5.86 10.69
N GLY A 108 -13.04 -5.93 9.35
CA GLY A 108 -13.76 -6.98 8.66
C GLY A 108 -13.05 -8.34 8.73
N GLY A 109 -13.37 -9.22 7.78
CA GLY A 109 -12.66 -10.49 7.64
C GLY A 109 -11.19 -10.28 7.25
N TRP A 110 -10.33 -11.22 7.62
CA TRP A 110 -8.88 -11.11 7.37
C TRP A 110 -8.52 -10.82 5.91
N ALA A 111 -9.18 -11.46 4.95
CA ALA A 111 -8.94 -11.23 3.52
C ALA A 111 -9.17 -9.76 3.12
N GLU A 112 -10.22 -9.12 3.65
CA GLU A 112 -10.50 -7.71 3.37
C GLU A 112 -9.46 -6.79 4.00
N VAL A 113 -9.08 -7.04 5.25
CA VAL A 113 -8.04 -6.28 5.97
C VAL A 113 -6.71 -6.38 5.21
N ARG A 114 -6.34 -7.59 4.81
CA ARG A 114 -5.12 -7.89 4.06
C ARG A 114 -5.10 -7.23 2.70
N ASP A 115 -6.15 -7.39 1.91
CA ASP A 115 -6.18 -7.00 0.50
C ASP A 115 -6.60 -5.54 0.28
N SER A 116 -7.06 -4.85 1.32
CA SER A 116 -7.46 -3.43 1.21
C SER A 116 -6.71 -2.54 2.19
N GLN A 117 -6.82 -2.78 3.49
CA GLN A 117 -6.34 -1.84 4.52
C GLN A 117 -4.81 -1.87 4.67
N LEU A 118 -4.22 -3.07 4.72
CA LEU A 118 -2.76 -3.22 4.77
C LEU A 118 -2.10 -2.72 3.48
N ILE A 119 -2.71 -2.97 2.32
CA ILE A 119 -2.24 -2.44 1.04
C ILE A 119 -2.32 -0.91 1.03
N ALA A 120 -3.44 -0.34 1.46
CA ALA A 120 -3.61 1.10 1.50
C ALA A 120 -2.54 1.77 2.37
N ARG A 121 -2.25 1.20 3.54
CA ARG A 121 -1.16 1.67 4.40
C ARG A 121 0.21 1.57 3.73
N ALA A 122 0.55 0.43 3.14
CA ALA A 122 1.83 0.27 2.44
C ALA A 122 2.03 1.32 1.32
N LEU A 123 0.94 1.71 0.65
CA LEU A 123 0.93 2.71 -0.41
C LEU A 123 0.78 4.16 0.09
N GLY A 124 0.57 4.37 1.40
CA GLY A 124 0.28 5.69 1.99
C GLY A 124 -1.04 6.29 1.48
N LEU A 125 -2.05 5.45 1.26
CA LEU A 125 -3.39 5.80 0.79
C LEU A 125 -4.44 5.77 1.92
N GLU A 126 -3.99 5.98 3.15
CA GLU A 126 -4.76 5.85 4.39
C GLU A 126 -5.97 6.80 4.46
N ALA A 127 -5.85 8.00 3.88
CA ALA A 127 -6.91 9.03 3.87
C ALA A 127 -7.95 8.86 2.75
N GLU A 128 -7.88 7.80 1.95
CA GLU A 128 -8.75 7.63 0.79
C GLU A 128 -10.09 6.98 1.13
N SER A 129 -11.14 7.32 0.36
CA SER A 129 -12.51 6.91 0.66
C SER A 129 -12.74 5.38 0.62
N THR A 130 -13.74 4.85 1.35
CA THR A 130 -14.03 3.40 1.38
C THR A 130 -14.24 2.75 -0.01
N PRO A 131 -14.89 3.40 -1.01
CA PRO A 131 -14.97 2.85 -2.37
C PRO A 131 -13.61 2.79 -3.08
N LYS A 132 -12.71 3.71 -2.74
CA LYS A 132 -11.34 3.77 -3.23
C LYS A 132 -10.50 2.61 -2.68
N LEU A 133 -10.70 2.26 -1.41
CA LEU A 133 -10.06 1.09 -0.78
C LEU A 133 -10.54 -0.24 -1.39
N LYS A 134 -11.83 -0.39 -1.70
CA LYS A 134 -12.36 -1.62 -2.34
C LYS A 134 -11.74 -1.93 -3.70
N ALA A 135 -11.32 -0.90 -4.45
CA ALA A 135 -10.65 -1.10 -5.73
C ALA A 135 -9.24 -1.71 -5.59
N LEU A 136 -8.59 -1.58 -4.42
CA LEU A 136 -7.31 -2.23 -4.11
C LEU A 136 -7.43 -3.75 -4.07
N GLY A 137 -8.57 -4.27 -3.63
CA GLY A 137 -8.85 -5.71 -3.60
C GLY A 137 -8.99 -6.34 -4.99
N THR A 138 -8.96 -5.55 -6.07
CA THR A 138 -8.99 -6.07 -7.45
C THR A 138 -7.59 -6.07 -8.07
N PRO A 139 -7.19 -7.15 -8.79
CA PRO A 139 -5.88 -7.21 -9.44
C PRO A 139 -5.65 -6.05 -10.42
N GLU A 140 -6.70 -5.62 -11.12
CA GLU A 140 -6.66 -4.52 -12.09
C GLU A 140 -6.38 -3.18 -11.38
N GLY A 141 -7.10 -2.89 -10.29
CA GLY A 141 -6.94 -1.66 -9.51
C GLY A 141 -5.58 -1.55 -8.85
N LEU A 142 -5.06 -2.67 -8.32
CA LEU A 142 -3.73 -2.72 -7.72
C LEU A 142 -2.63 -2.44 -8.76
N ARG A 143 -2.68 -3.10 -9.92
CA ARG A 143 -1.72 -2.88 -11.02
C ARG A 143 -1.75 -1.44 -11.49
N ALA A 144 -2.93 -0.86 -11.66
CA ALA A 144 -3.08 0.52 -12.09
C ALA A 144 -2.41 1.49 -11.11
N LEU A 145 -2.56 1.27 -9.80
CA LEU A 145 -1.93 2.10 -8.79
C LEU A 145 -0.42 1.94 -8.70
N VAL A 146 0.09 0.71 -8.77
CA VAL A 146 1.54 0.45 -8.79
C VAL A 146 2.20 1.20 -9.95
N VAL A 147 1.58 1.14 -11.14
CA VAL A 147 2.05 1.87 -12.32
C VAL A 147 1.95 3.38 -12.11
N GLN A 148 0.84 3.89 -11.58
CA GLN A 148 0.71 5.32 -11.32
C GLN A 148 1.77 5.82 -10.32
N GLN A 149 2.04 5.06 -9.26
CA GLN A 149 3.08 5.38 -8.29
C GLN A 149 4.48 5.36 -8.91
N ALA A 150 4.82 4.32 -9.68
CA ALA A 150 6.14 4.17 -10.30
C ALA A 150 6.47 5.31 -11.28
N PHE A 151 5.45 5.86 -11.96
CA PHE A 151 5.61 6.94 -12.93
C PHE A 151 5.20 8.33 -12.42
N GLY A 152 4.85 8.46 -11.14
CA GLY A 152 4.45 9.74 -10.54
C GLY A 152 3.16 10.32 -11.12
N LEU A 153 2.28 9.47 -11.66
CA LEU A 153 0.96 9.86 -12.15
C LEU A 153 0.01 10.13 -10.97
N ASN A 154 -1.02 10.93 -11.23
CA ASN A 154 -2.08 11.18 -10.24
C ASN A 154 -2.76 9.87 -9.85
N ARG A 155 -2.77 9.57 -8.54
CA ARG A 155 -3.30 8.33 -7.96
C ARG A 155 -4.82 8.28 -8.11
N ARG A 156 -5.28 7.65 -9.18
CA ARG A 156 -6.68 7.54 -9.61
C ARG A 156 -7.07 6.06 -9.70
N LEU A 157 -7.96 5.66 -8.79
CA LEU A 157 -8.40 4.27 -8.62
C LEU A 157 -9.37 3.77 -9.70
N LYS A 158 -10.08 4.67 -10.38
CA LYS A 158 -10.88 4.35 -11.57
C LYS A 158 -10.19 4.89 -12.83
N THR A 159 -9.02 4.33 -13.14
CA THR A 159 -8.34 4.61 -14.41
C THR A 159 -8.47 3.39 -15.30
N THR A 160 -9.11 3.55 -16.46
CA THR A 160 -9.20 2.46 -17.43
C THR A 160 -7.81 2.15 -17.99
N PRO A 161 -7.53 0.89 -18.37
CA PRO A 161 -6.24 0.53 -18.96
C PRO A 161 -5.91 1.34 -20.22
N ALA A 162 -6.92 1.75 -20.99
CA ALA A 162 -6.73 2.62 -22.16
C ALA A 162 -6.21 4.01 -21.76
N ARG A 163 -6.79 4.62 -20.71
CA ARG A 163 -6.36 5.91 -20.21
C ARG A 163 -4.96 5.86 -19.61
N LEU A 164 -4.66 4.82 -18.82
CA LEU A 164 -3.34 4.62 -18.23
C LEU A 164 -2.24 4.50 -19.30
N ARG A 165 -2.50 3.75 -20.38
CA ARG A 165 -1.58 3.65 -21.53
C ARG A 165 -1.37 4.99 -22.23
N GLY A 166 -2.42 5.81 -22.35
CA GLY A 166 -2.30 7.15 -22.91
C GLY A 166 -1.40 8.06 -22.06
N GLU A 167 -1.60 8.07 -20.75
CA GLU A 167 -0.78 8.85 -19.81
C GLU A 167 0.69 8.37 -19.80
N LEU A 168 0.92 7.06 -19.82
CA LEU A 168 2.28 6.49 -19.96
C LEU A 168 2.92 6.83 -21.30
N ALA A 169 2.18 6.80 -22.40
CA ALA A 169 2.70 7.16 -23.71
C ALA A 169 3.14 8.63 -23.75
N LEU A 170 2.43 9.54 -23.08
CA LEU A 170 2.83 10.93 -22.93
C LEU A 170 4.15 11.05 -22.16
N ILE A 171 4.31 10.33 -21.04
CA ILE A 171 5.58 10.31 -20.29
C ILE A 171 6.72 9.76 -21.15
N ALA A 172 6.47 8.72 -21.95
CA ALA A 172 7.46 8.16 -22.87
C ALA A 172 7.90 9.19 -23.93
N LEU A 173 6.94 9.93 -24.49
CA LEU A 173 7.21 11.00 -25.44
C LEU A 173 7.97 12.16 -24.78
N GLU A 174 7.58 12.59 -23.58
CA GLU A 174 8.29 13.64 -22.83
C GLU A 174 9.74 13.26 -22.54
N ARG A 175 10.01 11.99 -22.20
CA ARG A 175 11.37 11.47 -22.01
C ARG A 175 12.17 11.39 -23.32
N ALA A 176 11.52 11.01 -24.41
CA ALA A 176 12.18 10.84 -25.71
C ALA A 176 12.48 12.19 -26.41
N PHE A 177 11.63 13.21 -26.21
CA PHE A 177 11.73 14.50 -26.91
C PHE A 177 12.09 15.69 -26.00
N GLY A 178 12.26 15.45 -24.69
CA GLY A 178 12.74 16.41 -23.70
C GLY A 178 11.87 17.66 -23.57
N ASN A 179 10.83 17.65 -22.72
CA ASN A 179 9.96 18.78 -22.30
C ASN A 179 9.37 19.72 -23.38
N LYS A 180 9.69 19.55 -24.67
CA LYS A 180 9.26 20.40 -25.80
C LYS A 180 7.85 20.08 -26.32
N ILE A 181 7.18 19.07 -25.76
CA ILE A 181 5.89 18.56 -26.27
C ILE A 181 4.67 19.29 -25.67
N LYS A 182 4.85 20.02 -24.57
CA LYS A 182 3.73 20.68 -23.86
C LYS A 182 2.91 21.65 -24.72
N SER A 183 3.41 22.09 -25.88
CA SER A 183 2.69 23.00 -26.80
C SER A 183 1.81 22.32 -27.86
N GLY A 184 1.93 21.01 -28.11
CA GLY A 184 1.28 20.36 -29.27
C GLY A 184 0.30 19.22 -28.96
N LEU A 185 0.41 18.61 -27.78
CA LEU A 185 -0.41 17.46 -27.37
C LEU A 185 -1.26 17.86 -26.17
N GLY A 186 -2.38 18.53 -26.46
CA GLY A 186 -3.39 18.89 -25.47
C GLY A 186 -3.87 17.67 -24.69
N SER A 187 -4.30 17.92 -23.45
CA SER A 187 -4.76 16.93 -22.47
C SER A 187 -5.95 16.12 -22.97
N GLY A 188 -5.69 15.11 -23.80
CA GLY A 188 -6.74 14.26 -24.36
C GLY A 188 -6.32 13.59 -25.66
N THR A 189 -6.01 12.30 -25.57
CA THR A 189 -6.45 11.30 -26.57
C THR A 189 -6.05 11.46 -28.04
N ALA A 190 -4.95 12.11 -28.40
CA ALA A 190 -4.50 12.18 -29.80
C ALA A 190 -3.59 11.01 -30.25
N LEU A 191 -3.54 9.90 -29.51
CA LEU A 191 -2.73 8.72 -29.88
C LEU A 191 -3.65 7.53 -30.18
N SER A 192 -3.43 6.89 -31.33
CA SER A 192 -4.14 5.64 -31.66
C SER A 192 -3.84 4.55 -30.62
N PRO A 193 -4.77 3.60 -30.36
CA PRO A 193 -4.55 2.53 -29.39
C PRO A 193 -3.29 1.70 -29.63
N LYS A 194 -2.90 1.54 -30.90
CA LYS A 194 -1.66 0.84 -31.30
C LYS A 194 -0.43 1.66 -30.92
N ALA A 195 -0.41 2.96 -31.24
CA ALA A 195 0.70 3.85 -30.90
C ALA A 195 0.86 4.00 -29.38
N GLY A 196 -0.24 4.19 -28.65
CA GLY A 196 -0.22 4.28 -27.19
C GLY A 196 0.34 3.04 -26.51
N ARG A 197 -0.02 1.83 -26.98
CA ARG A 197 0.56 0.58 -26.48
C ARG A 197 2.07 0.48 -26.75
N ALA A 198 2.49 0.76 -27.99
CA ALA A 198 3.88 0.65 -28.39
C ALA A 198 4.78 1.61 -27.60
N LEU A 199 4.34 2.85 -27.40
CA LEU A 199 5.08 3.87 -26.65
C LEU A 199 5.11 3.56 -25.15
N ALA A 200 3.98 3.16 -24.56
CA ALA A 200 3.95 2.75 -23.15
C ALA A 200 4.87 1.55 -22.88
N ALA A 201 4.97 0.60 -23.82
CA ALA A 201 5.87 -0.55 -23.71
C ALA A 201 7.36 -0.19 -23.73
N GLN A 202 7.75 0.97 -24.29
CA GLN A 202 9.13 1.43 -24.23
C GLN A 202 9.57 1.76 -22.80
N LEU A 203 8.63 2.14 -21.92
CA LEU A 203 8.93 2.47 -20.53
C LEU A 203 9.28 1.24 -19.67
N SER A 204 8.89 0.03 -20.09
CA SER A 204 9.18 -1.21 -19.37
C SER A 204 10.43 -1.93 -19.86
N ARG A 205 11.08 -1.45 -20.94
CA ARG A 205 12.26 -2.07 -21.57
C ARG A 205 13.59 -1.56 -21.00
N ARG A 206 13.61 -1.13 -19.75
CA ARG A 206 14.84 -0.74 -19.06
C ARG A 206 15.53 -1.94 -18.43
#